data_AF-A0A3C1S3C1-F1
#
_entry.id   AF-A0A3C1S3C1-F1
#
_cell.length_a   1.000
_cell.length_b   1.000
_cell.length_c   1.000
_cell.angle_alpha   90.00
_cell.angle_beta   90.00
_cell.angle_gamma   90.00
#
_symmetry.space_group_name_H-M   'P 1'
#
loop_
_entity.id
_entity.type
_entity.pdbx_description
1 polymer ?
#
loop_
_entity_poly.entity_id
_entity_poly.type
_entity_poly.pdbx_seq_one_letter_code
_entity_poly.pdbx_strand_id
1 'polypeptide(L)'
;RYKFNKVFNTYNAIINYEIPLEKRQYDGEKLAIFNSAGFLEIAIYKSNLETVGGASTLLGLKYRDTIMIEFEDIEPPEFIPINP
;
A
#
# COMPACT_ATOMS: atom_id res chain seq x y z
N ARG A 1 -6.69 3.91 13.94
CA ARG A 1 -6.84 2.56 13.33
C ARG A 1 -6.46 2.70 11.85
N TYR A 2 -5.38 2.06 11.42
CA TYR A 2 -4.88 2.20 10.04
C TYR A 2 -5.65 1.26 9.11
N LYS A 3 -5.99 1.74 7.91
CA LYS A 3 -6.61 0.96 6.84
C LYS A 3 -5.77 1.08 5.57
N PHE A 4 -5.73 0.01 4.80
CA PHE A 4 -5.07 -0.07 3.50
C PHE A 4 -6.12 -0.55 2.50
N ASN A 5 -6.31 0.20 1.41
CA ASN A 5 -7.34 -0.12 0.41
C ASN A 5 -6.75 -0.88 -0.80
N LYS A 6 -5.42 -0.99 -0.86
CA LYS A 6 -4.72 -1.62 -1.97
C LYS A 6 -3.45 -2.27 -1.47
N VAL A 7 -3.18 -3.47 -1.97
CA VAL A 7 -1.89 -4.15 -1.84
C VAL A 7 -1.14 -3.99 -3.15
N PHE A 8 0.11 -3.53 -3.09
CA PHE A 8 0.96 -3.32 -4.26
C PHE A 8 1.95 -4.48 -4.44
N ASN A 9 2.46 -4.65 -5.66
CA ASN A 9 3.52 -5.64 -5.93
C ASN A 9 4.93 -5.07 -5.70
N THR A 10 5.08 -3.75 -5.72
CA THR A 10 6.37 -3.07 -5.56
C THR A 10 6.21 -1.76 -4.80
N TYR A 11 7.30 -1.32 -4.15
CA TYR A 11 7.35 -0.05 -3.43
C TYR A 11 7.03 1.18 -4.31
N ASN A 12 7.46 1.18 -5.56
CA ASN A 12 7.28 2.32 -6.45
C ASN A 12 5.85 2.43 -7.00
N ALA A 13 5.04 1.38 -6.90
CA ALA A 13 3.68 1.37 -7.44
C ALA A 13 2.70 2.27 -6.67
N ILE A 14 3.10 2.81 -5.51
CA ILE A 14 2.34 3.84 -4.78
C ILE A 14 2.41 5.22 -5.47
N ILE A 15 3.42 5.46 -6.29
CA ILE A 15 3.65 6.77 -6.92
C ILE A 15 2.69 6.95 -8.10
N ASN A 16 1.92 8.04 -8.10
CA ASN A 16 1.22 8.47 -9.31
C ASN A 16 2.19 9.24 -10.23
N TYR A 17 2.58 8.62 -11.34
CA TYR A 17 3.48 9.21 -12.32
C TYR A 17 2.83 10.30 -13.20
N GLU A 18 1.50 10.44 -13.19
CA GLU A 18 0.79 11.51 -13.89
C GLU A 18 1.00 12.89 -13.23
N ILE A 19 1.34 12.88 -11.93
CA ILE A 19 1.64 14.11 -11.18
C ILE A 19 3.10 14.51 -11.46
N PRO A 20 3.42 15.80 -11.69
CA PRO A 20 4.80 16.27 -11.81
C PRO A 20 5.64 15.94 -10.57
N LEU A 21 6.93 15.61 -10.76
CA LEU A 21 7.83 15.16 -9.69
C LEU A 21 7.84 16.10 -8.46
N GLU A 22 7.81 17.41 -8.71
CA GLU A 22 7.79 18.47 -7.70
C GLU A 22 6.58 18.40 -6.75
N LYS A 23 5.48 17.80 -7.22
CA LYS A 23 4.23 17.67 -6.46
C LYS A 23 4.00 16.26 -5.90
N ARG A 24 4.93 15.32 -6.14
CA ARG A 24 4.86 13.94 -5.63
C ARG A 24 5.38 13.89 -4.19
N GLN A 25 4.52 14.25 -3.23
CA GLN A 25 4.80 14.05 -1.80
C GLN A 25 4.21 12.72 -1.33
N TYR A 26 4.95 11.63 -1.56
CA TYR A 26 4.61 10.29 -1.06
C TYR A 26 5.49 9.84 0.10
N ASP A 27 6.52 10.62 0.44
CA ASP A 27 7.47 10.27 1.48
C ASP A 27 6.74 10.14 2.84
N GLY A 28 6.88 8.99 3.50
CA GLY A 28 6.18 8.68 4.75
C GLY A 28 4.78 8.05 4.57
N GLU A 29 4.31 7.84 3.34
CA GLU A 29 3.03 7.14 3.11
C GLU A 29 3.13 5.65 3.46
N LYS A 30 2.06 5.14 4.08
CA LYS A 30 1.94 3.73 4.46
C LYS A 30 1.47 2.90 3.26
N LEU A 31 2.03 1.71 3.09
CA LEU A 31 1.61 0.77 2.06
C LEU A 31 1.64 -0.67 2.54
N ALA A 32 0.79 -1.49 1.92
CA ALA A 32 0.85 -2.94 2.00
C ALA A 32 1.41 -3.48 0.69
N ILE A 33 2.38 -4.40 0.75
CA ILE A 33 2.96 -5.04 -0.44
C ILE A 33 3.03 -6.55 -0.29
N PHE A 34 3.02 -7.27 -1.40
CA PHE A 34 3.53 -8.64 -1.44
C PHE A 34 5.03 -8.61 -1.75
N ASN A 35 5.85 -9.06 -0.80
CA ASN A 35 7.29 -9.08 -0.98
C ASN A 35 7.74 -10.25 -1.87
N SER A 36 9.02 -10.31 -2.22
CA SER A 36 9.59 -11.33 -3.12
C SER A 36 9.49 -12.76 -2.57
N ALA A 37 9.24 -12.93 -1.28
CA ALA A 37 9.01 -14.22 -0.64
C ALA A 37 7.52 -14.62 -0.60
N GLY A 38 6.63 -13.79 -1.16
CA GLY A 38 5.18 -14.06 -1.22
C GLY A 38 4.41 -13.73 0.06
N PHE A 39 5.02 -13.02 1.01
CA PHE A 39 4.36 -12.61 2.24
C PHE A 39 3.81 -11.19 2.15
N LEU A 40 2.72 -10.93 2.88
CA LEU A 40 2.21 -9.58 3.09
C LEU A 40 3.15 -8.81 4.00
N GLU A 41 3.61 -7.66 3.53
CA GLU A 41 4.51 -6.75 4.23
C GLU A 41 3.84 -5.38 4.35
N ILE A 42 3.87 -4.83 5.56
CA ILE A 42 3.40 -3.46 5.82
C ILE A 42 4.62 -2.56 5.92
N ALA A 43 4.67 -1.55 5.06
CA ALA A 43 5.83 -0.69 4.89
C ALA A 43 5.45 0.79 4.88
N ILE A 44 6.48 1.64 4.91
CA ILE A 44 6.37 3.09 4.75
C ILE A 44 7.30 3.53 3.63
N TYR A 45 6.74 4.20 2.62
CA TYR A 45 7.45 4.61 1.43
C TYR A 45 8.50 5.66 1.77
N LYS A 46 9.75 5.41 1.37
CA LYS A 46 10.92 6.26 1.67
C LYS A 46 11.03 6.68 3.14
N SER A 47 10.64 5.79 4.06
CA SER A 47 10.88 6.05 5.48
C SER A 47 12.38 6.15 5.75
N ASN A 48 12.77 7.10 6.59
CA ASN A 48 14.11 7.16 7.15
C ASN A 48 14.03 6.75 8.63
N LEU A 49 14.69 5.63 8.95
CA LEU A 49 14.74 5.07 10.30
C LEU A 49 15.34 6.06 11.32
N GLU A 50 16.16 7.01 10.88
CA GLU A 50 16.81 8.01 11.72
C GLU A 50 15.90 9.20 12.07
N THR A 51 14.88 9.51 11.27
CA THR A 51 14.09 10.75 11.44
C THR A 51 12.64 10.52 11.85
N VAL A 52 12.00 9.45 11.37
CA VAL A 52 10.56 9.19 11.61
C VAL A 52 10.27 7.77 12.10
N GLY A 53 11.26 6.88 12.10
CA GLY A 53 11.11 5.48 12.49
C GLY A 53 10.54 4.60 11.36
N GLY A 54 10.52 3.28 11.58
CA GLY A 54 9.98 2.30 10.63
C GLY A 54 8.46 2.15 10.72
N ALA A 55 7.90 1.22 9.93
CA ALA A 55 6.47 0.92 9.94
C ALA A 55 5.95 0.49 11.33
N SER A 56 6.75 -0.23 12.13
CA SER A 56 6.39 -0.65 13.48
C SER A 56 6.24 0.53 14.45
N THR A 57 7.10 1.54 14.34
CA THR A 57 7.06 2.75 15.17
C THR A 57 5.87 3.64 14.79
N LEU A 58 5.64 3.81 13.49
CA LEU A 58 4.62 4.72 12.95
C LEU A 58 3.20 4.14 12.95
N LEU A 59 3.07 2.82 12.81
CA LEU A 59 1.77 2.13 12.82
C LEU A 59 1.47 1.47 14.17
N GLY A 60 2.45 1.44 15.09
CA GLY A 60 2.31 0.85 16.42
C GLY A 60 2.16 -0.68 16.42
N LEU A 61 2.46 -1.34 15.29
CA LEU A 61 2.35 -2.79 15.13
C LEU A 61 3.43 -3.50 15.93
N LYS A 62 3.01 -4.41 16.80
CA LYS A 62 3.87 -5.28 17.61
C LYS A 62 3.79 -6.73 17.14
N TYR A 63 4.80 -7.48 17.53
CA TYR A 63 4.81 -8.91 17.31
C TYR A 63 3.56 -9.55 17.93
N ARG A 64 2.87 -10.39 17.14
CA ARG A 64 1.58 -11.05 17.45
C ARG A 64 0.35 -10.15 17.44
N ASP A 65 0.44 -8.93 16.95
CA ASP A 65 -0.75 -8.15 16.66
C ASP A 65 -1.63 -8.83 15.60
N THR A 66 -2.93 -8.75 15.77
CA THR A 66 -3.89 -9.34 14.83
C THR A 66 -4.07 -8.44 13.61
N ILE A 67 -3.91 -9.00 12.42
CA ILE A 67 -4.19 -8.34 11.15
C ILE A 67 -5.45 -8.96 10.55
N MET A 68 -6.40 -8.12 10.14
CA MET A 68 -7.60 -8.53 9.42
C MET A 68 -7.47 -8.09 7.97
N ILE A 69 -7.70 -9.02 7.04
CA ILE A 69 -7.68 -8.77 5.60
C ILE A 69 -9.06 -9.16 5.07
N GLU A 70 -9.69 -8.23 4.39
CA GLU A 70 -10.97 -8.41 3.72
C GLU A 70 -10.75 -8.07 2.25
N PHE A 71 -11.12 -9.00 1.36
CA PHE A 71 -11.03 -8.81 -0.08
C PHE A 71 -12.43 -8.44 -0.58
N GLU A 72 -12.51 -7.35 -1.33
CA GLU A 72 -13.72 -7.00 -2.06
C GLU A 72 -13.78 -7.85 -3.33
N ASP A 73 -14.89 -8.57 -3.53
CA ASP A 73 -15.19 -9.17 -4.82
C ASP A 73 -15.45 -8.04 -5.81
N ILE A 74 -14.60 -7.95 -6.83
CA ILE A 74 -14.84 -7.02 -7.94
C ILE A 74 -15.98 -7.65 -8.74
N GLU A 75 -17.22 -7.24 -8.48
CA GLU A 75 -18.34 -7.69 -9.30
C GLU A 75 -18.07 -7.26 -10.75
N PRO A 76 -17.96 -8.20 -11.70
CA PRO A 76 -17.81 -7.84 -13.09
C PRO A 76 -19.03 -7.00 -13.50
N PRO A 77 -18.86 -5.97 -14.33
CA PRO A 77 -19.97 -5.14 -14.76
C PRO A 77 -21.05 -6.03 -15.39
N GLU A 78 -22.31 -5.86 -15.00
CA GLU A 78 -23.44 -6.68 -15.48
C GLU A 78 -23.54 -6.71 -17.03
N PHE A 79 -22.97 -5.71 -17.70
CA PHE A 79 -22.95 -5.61 -19.15
C PHE A 79 -21.59 -5.14 -19.65
N ILE A 80 -21.05 -5.85 -20.65
CA ILE A 80 -19.90 -5.40 -21.45
C ILE A 80 -20.48 -4.92 -22.79
N PRO A 81 -20.40 -3.62 -23.12
CA PRO A 81 -20.86 -3.13 -24.40
C PRO A 81 -19.99 -3.72 -25.52
N ILE A 82 -20.62 -4.41 -26.46
CA ILE A 82 -19.99 -4.77 -27.73
C ILE A 82 -19.92 -3.51 -28.61
N ASN A 83 -18.72 -2.97 -28.76
CA ASN A 83 -18.49 -1.85 -29.66
C ASN A 83 -18.51 -2.40 -31.12
N PRO A 84 -19.35 -1.85 -32.02
CA PRO A 84 -19.43 -2.29 -33.41
C PRO A 84 -18.19 -1.92 -34.23
#